data_AF-A0A9E0TD83-F1
#
_entry.id   AF-A0A9E0TD83-F1
#
_cell.length_a   1.000
_cell.length_b   1.000
_cell.length_c   1.000
_cell.angle_alpha   90.00
_cell.angle_beta   90.00
_cell.angle_gamma   90.00
#
_symmetry.space_group_name_H-M   'P 1'
#
loop_
_entity.id
_entity.type
_entity.pdbx_description
1 polymer ?
#
loop_
_entity_poly.entity_id
_entity_poly.type
_entity_poly.pdbx_seq_one_letter_code
_entity_poly.pdbx_strand_id
1 'polypeptide(L)'
;MPELDPAAPPAGRGRLIGALCVLLAGAIVLALAALTVALWQGGRQPLLLAPAIGGLNPCLDVAAPTPGAPLPDAACAGAQGSAAGQVESILSALGPRQSPDGRLQVGYTLVVPLLNLFRPDAAVAGGWRIDDEAVQRVARTVQGVDRPVVLYLFSSHFSEGAPIEPVLAGDPANLAQTPQGPLPVDRYMGLPMYPWSVARLDNGITRRRDEAMRAVSGALCRLPAATRQRLAGINLLGETHQLYPAFETGMGTDQPYVVTDYSPTSRAGFAAALRQRFGTVAALNRYLGSSFASFDAVQPPSRDIRRERLDNFWQHIDDAAAGRVAVSGWVHDGAQPPGRSSWVRIYLDGQWVGRAAARFERQDVAQARPDLGTSRLGWRYDLRFAELPPGRHRLDVALEGAGGGLQHLGTRHINVMGREQRPPVALPMRMDLPPMRPADPRVAFWIDAPADERALFYNPLVPLWDDFRARQVVRYLEHFDRLLAATCLADVPRRTQQIYPAEKAGWDASRFAAGQSLLPFGQVQLGINLYGEATDDASFFDWLARSRQPGYSVTEFHPLRGLSAAELGAVFEEHRRHGARTLSFFLHPVAPGEAPANPFAFDPNNPRFGSDRLYAATQALLR
;
A
#
# COMPACT_ATOMS: atom_id res chain seq x y z
N MET A 1 74.59 -9.01 49.98
CA MET A 1 73.36 -9.06 49.15
C MET A 1 72.19 -8.74 50.06
N PRO A 2 71.63 -7.53 50.01
CA PRO A 2 70.45 -7.16 50.80
C PRO A 2 69.15 -7.37 50.01
N GLU A 3 68.11 -7.79 50.74
CA GLU A 3 66.71 -7.92 50.30
C GLU A 3 66.05 -6.55 50.10
N LEU A 4 65.13 -6.51 49.14
CA LEU A 4 64.36 -5.34 48.69
C LEU A 4 62.99 -5.27 49.40
N ASP A 5 62.67 -4.07 49.89
CA ASP A 5 61.36 -3.64 50.39
C ASP A 5 60.33 -3.48 49.25
N PRO A 6 59.02 -3.79 49.46
CA PRO A 6 57.99 -3.61 48.45
C PRO A 6 57.39 -2.19 48.47
N ALA A 7 57.42 -1.52 47.31
CA ALA A 7 56.84 -0.20 47.10
C ALA A 7 55.30 -0.22 47.03
N ALA A 8 54.66 0.73 47.71
CA ALA A 8 53.21 0.97 47.70
C ALA A 8 52.70 1.46 46.31
N PRO A 9 51.45 1.12 45.90
CA PRO A 9 50.89 1.50 44.61
C PRO A 9 50.43 2.98 44.57
N PRO A 10 50.47 3.65 43.40
CA PRO A 10 50.17 5.08 43.29
C PRO A 10 48.66 5.36 43.35
N ALA A 11 48.24 6.14 44.36
CA ALA A 11 46.84 6.48 44.69
C ALA A 11 46.09 7.41 43.69
N GLY A 12 46.61 7.64 42.48
CA GLY A 12 46.06 8.63 41.53
C GLY A 12 45.18 8.07 40.41
N ARG A 13 45.45 6.84 39.92
CA ARG A 13 44.77 6.30 38.72
C ARG A 13 43.34 5.81 38.99
N GLY A 14 43.06 5.29 40.19
CA GLY A 14 41.72 4.80 40.55
C GLY A 14 40.67 5.92 40.66
N ARG A 15 41.07 7.13 41.08
CA ARG A 15 40.16 8.28 41.20
C ARG A 15 39.74 8.84 39.84
N LEU A 16 40.66 8.86 38.86
CA LEU A 16 40.37 9.35 37.51
C LEU A 16 39.43 8.40 36.75
N ILE A 17 39.67 7.08 36.88
CA ILE A 17 38.80 6.05 36.28
C ILE A 17 37.41 6.08 36.94
N GLY A 18 37.35 6.22 38.27
CA GLY A 18 36.09 6.37 38.99
C GLY A 18 35.27 7.59 38.55
N ALA A 19 35.92 8.75 38.36
CA ALA A 19 35.26 9.95 37.86
C ALA A 19 34.71 9.79 36.42
N LEU A 20 35.46 9.13 35.54
CA LEU A 20 35.04 8.81 34.17
C LEU A 20 33.85 7.85 34.16
N CYS A 21 33.86 6.82 35.00
CA CYS A 21 32.74 5.88 35.13
C CYS A 21 31.47 6.58 35.66
N VAL A 22 31.59 7.49 36.61
CA VAL A 22 30.45 8.28 37.14
C VAL A 22 29.88 9.22 36.08
N LEU A 23 30.73 9.88 35.30
CA LEU A 23 30.29 10.73 34.18
C LEU A 23 29.58 9.92 33.09
N LEU A 24 30.12 8.76 32.72
CA LEU A 24 29.49 7.89 31.72
C LEU A 24 28.16 7.33 32.21
N ALA A 25 28.08 6.90 33.48
CA ALA A 25 26.84 6.45 34.09
C ALA A 25 25.79 7.58 34.14
N GLY A 26 26.21 8.80 34.50
CA GLY A 26 25.35 9.99 34.47
C GLY A 26 24.83 10.30 33.06
N ALA A 27 25.69 10.21 32.03
CA ALA A 27 25.29 10.40 30.64
C ALA A 27 24.31 9.32 30.16
N ILE A 28 24.51 8.05 30.53
CA ILE A 28 23.59 6.95 30.21
C ILE A 28 22.24 7.15 30.90
N VAL A 29 22.22 7.51 32.18
CA VAL A 29 20.97 7.78 32.92
C VAL A 29 20.23 8.96 32.32
N LEU A 30 20.92 10.04 31.93
CA LEU A 30 20.31 11.18 31.25
C LEU A 30 19.77 10.80 29.86
N ALA A 31 20.50 9.98 29.09
CA ALA A 31 20.04 9.49 27.80
C ALA A 31 18.82 8.58 27.93
N LEU A 32 18.79 7.69 28.93
CA LEU A 32 17.65 6.84 29.24
C LEU A 32 16.45 7.66 29.74
N ALA A 33 16.67 8.66 30.59
CA ALA A 33 15.62 9.55 31.05
C ALA A 33 15.05 10.40 29.90
N ALA A 34 15.90 10.95 29.03
CA ALA A 34 15.49 11.68 27.84
C ALA A 34 14.71 10.78 26.86
N LEU A 35 15.17 9.54 26.65
CA LEU A 35 14.46 8.54 25.84
C LEU A 35 13.11 8.18 26.47
N THR A 36 13.04 7.99 27.79
CA THR A 36 11.80 7.68 28.51
C THR A 36 10.80 8.84 28.41
N VAL A 37 11.27 10.08 28.58
CA VAL A 37 10.45 11.29 28.41
C VAL A 37 9.99 11.44 26.96
N ALA A 38 10.87 11.20 25.98
CA ALA A 38 10.51 11.26 24.56
C ALA A 38 9.48 10.18 24.18
N LEU A 39 9.63 8.95 24.68
CA LEU A 39 8.66 7.86 24.49
C LEU A 39 7.32 8.18 25.17
N TRP A 40 7.35 8.75 26.37
CA TRP A 40 6.15 9.14 27.11
C TRP A 40 5.41 10.33 26.48
N GLN A 41 6.14 11.31 25.94
CA GLN A 41 5.58 12.44 25.19
C GLN A 41 5.09 12.02 23.80
N GLY A 42 5.78 11.09 23.12
CA GLY A 42 5.33 10.48 21.87
C GLY A 42 4.01 9.73 22.04
N GLY A 43 3.82 9.05 23.18
CA GLY A 43 2.56 8.43 23.57
C GLY A 43 1.43 9.40 23.98
N ARG A 44 1.66 10.72 23.94
CA ARG A 44 0.68 11.76 24.29
C ARG A 44 0.17 12.59 23.11
N GLN A 45 0.72 12.43 21.91
CA GLN A 45 0.19 13.16 20.77
C GLN A 45 -1.19 12.62 20.38
N PRO A 46 -2.17 13.50 20.09
CA PRO A 46 -3.47 13.08 19.60
C PRO A 46 -3.31 12.43 18.23
N LEU A 47 -4.12 11.41 17.95
CA LEU A 47 -4.26 10.91 16.60
C LEU A 47 -5.03 11.94 15.77
N LEU A 48 -4.44 12.41 14.67
CA LEU A 48 -5.12 13.31 13.75
C LEU A 48 -6.05 12.52 12.84
N LEU A 49 -7.35 12.64 13.06
CA LEU A 49 -8.37 12.20 12.11
C LEU A 49 -8.45 13.24 10.99
N ALA A 50 -7.95 12.89 9.81
CA ALA A 50 -7.84 13.79 8.66
C ALA A 50 -8.64 13.23 7.47
N PRO A 51 -9.98 13.20 7.54
CA PRO A 51 -10.80 12.64 6.48
C PRO A 51 -10.57 13.33 5.14
N ALA A 52 -10.51 12.55 4.07
CA ALA A 52 -10.52 13.04 2.70
C ALA A 52 -11.93 13.49 2.34
N ILE A 53 -12.08 14.78 2.07
CA ILE A 53 -13.38 15.40 1.78
C ILE A 53 -13.65 15.30 0.28
N GLY A 54 -14.68 14.54 -0.09
CA GLY A 54 -15.15 14.44 -1.47
C GLY A 54 -16.00 15.63 -1.89
N GLY A 55 -16.23 15.77 -3.20
CA GLY A 55 -17.15 16.76 -3.75
C GLY A 55 -16.66 18.21 -3.70
N LEU A 56 -15.36 18.43 -3.47
CA LEU A 56 -14.76 19.77 -3.44
C LEU A 56 -14.35 20.28 -4.84
N ASN A 57 -14.28 19.42 -5.84
CA ASN A 57 -13.81 19.77 -7.19
C ASN A 57 -14.55 21.00 -7.78
N PRO A 58 -15.88 21.17 -7.66
CA PRO A 58 -16.56 22.39 -8.13
C PRO A 58 -16.04 23.70 -7.50
N CYS A 59 -15.45 23.62 -6.31
CA CYS A 59 -14.89 24.76 -5.58
C CYS A 59 -13.39 24.94 -5.80
N LEU A 60 -12.67 23.87 -6.17
CA LEU A 60 -11.22 23.87 -6.38
C LEU A 60 -10.84 24.05 -7.85
N ASP A 61 -11.64 23.50 -8.75
CA ASP A 61 -11.45 23.58 -10.19
C ASP A 61 -12.22 24.77 -10.78
N VAL A 62 -11.71 25.30 -11.89
CA VAL A 62 -12.40 26.29 -12.72
C VAL A 62 -12.78 25.71 -14.08
N ALA A 63 -12.60 24.39 -14.27
CA ALA A 63 -13.00 23.71 -15.49
C ALA A 63 -14.49 23.95 -15.75
N ALA A 64 -14.85 24.17 -17.02
CA ALA A 64 -16.23 24.48 -17.40
C ALA A 64 -17.18 23.45 -16.79
N PRO A 65 -18.27 23.88 -16.12
CA PRO A 65 -19.20 22.96 -15.49
C PRO A 65 -19.66 21.93 -16.51
N THR A 66 -19.61 20.65 -16.14
CA THR A 66 -20.23 19.60 -16.94
C THR A 66 -21.71 19.99 -17.13
N PRO A 67 -22.29 19.89 -18.34
CA PRO A 67 -23.71 20.18 -18.53
C PRO A 67 -24.56 19.36 -17.56
N GLY A 68 -25.28 20.02 -16.65
CA GLY A 68 -26.08 19.37 -15.61
C GLY A 68 -25.39 19.18 -14.24
N ALA A 69 -24.13 19.62 -14.08
CA ALA A 69 -23.48 19.66 -12.77
C ALA A 69 -24.15 20.72 -11.86
N PRO A 70 -24.33 20.43 -10.55
CA PRO A 70 -24.79 21.43 -9.60
C PRO A 70 -23.91 22.68 -9.64
N LEU A 71 -24.53 23.86 -9.61
CA LEU A 71 -23.78 25.12 -9.52
C LEU A 71 -22.92 25.08 -8.25
N PRO A 72 -21.64 25.50 -8.32
CA PRO A 72 -20.82 25.59 -7.13
C PRO A 72 -21.47 26.52 -6.11
N ASP A 73 -21.34 26.19 -4.83
CA ASP A 73 -21.79 27.05 -3.73
C ASP A 73 -21.33 28.49 -3.96
N ALA A 74 -22.18 29.47 -3.64
CA ALA A 74 -21.85 30.89 -3.86
C ALA A 74 -20.53 31.31 -3.18
N ALA A 75 -20.16 30.64 -2.07
CA ALA A 75 -18.89 30.83 -1.37
C ALA A 75 -17.64 30.37 -2.15
N CYS A 76 -17.84 29.53 -3.17
CA CYS A 76 -16.80 29.03 -4.07
C CYS A 76 -16.65 29.88 -5.34
N ALA A 77 -17.56 30.83 -5.57
CA ALA A 77 -17.53 31.72 -6.73
C ALA A 77 -16.70 33.00 -6.48
N GLY A 78 -16.31 33.67 -7.57
CA GLY A 78 -15.59 34.95 -7.53
C GLY A 78 -14.09 34.85 -7.20
N ALA A 79 -13.43 36.01 -7.16
CA ALA A 79 -11.97 36.14 -7.01
C ALA A 79 -11.41 35.74 -5.63
N GLN A 80 -12.28 35.57 -4.63
CA GLN A 80 -11.94 35.10 -3.28
C GLN A 80 -12.53 33.72 -2.97
N GLY A 81 -13.10 33.04 -3.97
CA GLY A 81 -13.75 31.75 -3.79
C GLY A 81 -12.81 30.71 -3.19
N SER A 82 -13.33 29.87 -2.29
CA SER A 82 -12.59 28.74 -1.70
C SER A 82 -13.55 27.66 -1.21
N ALA A 83 -13.04 26.45 -0.98
CA ALA A 83 -13.81 25.35 -0.39
C ALA A 83 -13.87 25.41 1.15
N ALA A 84 -13.34 26.47 1.79
CA ALA A 84 -13.14 26.49 3.24
C ALA A 84 -14.42 26.37 4.05
N GLY A 85 -15.48 27.08 3.64
CA GLY A 85 -16.79 27.02 4.30
C GLY A 85 -17.43 25.63 4.19
N GLN A 86 -17.33 24.99 3.03
CA GLN A 86 -17.83 23.64 2.81
C GLN A 86 -17.08 22.63 3.68
N VAL A 87 -15.74 22.70 3.70
CA VAL A 87 -14.90 21.84 4.56
C VAL A 87 -15.26 22.00 6.04
N GLU A 88 -15.34 23.23 6.56
CA GLU A 88 -15.69 23.47 7.96
C GLU A 88 -17.11 23.00 8.30
N SER A 89 -18.07 23.16 7.38
CA SER A 89 -19.44 22.65 7.55
C SER A 89 -19.46 21.13 7.72
N ILE A 90 -18.79 20.41 6.80
CA ILE A 90 -18.72 18.94 6.82
C ILE A 90 -18.05 18.43 8.10
N LEU A 91 -16.92 19.02 8.48
CA LEU A 91 -16.18 18.61 9.67
C LEU A 91 -16.91 18.97 10.97
N SER A 92 -17.65 20.08 10.99
CA SER A 92 -18.46 20.46 12.16
C SER A 92 -19.66 19.54 12.35
N ALA A 93 -20.23 18.99 11.25
CA ALA A 93 -21.25 17.95 11.32
C ALA A 93 -20.70 16.64 11.89
N LEU A 94 -19.44 16.29 11.59
CA LEU A 94 -18.77 15.12 12.18
C LEU A 94 -18.60 15.28 13.70
N GLY A 95 -18.18 16.45 14.18
CA GLY A 95 -18.12 16.72 15.62
C GLY A 95 -17.16 17.83 16.02
N PRO A 96 -16.89 17.97 17.34
CA PRO A 96 -15.91 18.90 17.88
C PRO A 96 -14.50 18.73 17.28
N ARG A 97 -13.68 19.78 17.39
CA ARG A 97 -12.29 19.81 16.86
C ARG A 97 -11.35 18.82 17.56
N GLN A 98 -11.67 18.44 18.80
CA GLN A 98 -10.92 17.49 19.61
C GLN A 98 -11.93 16.64 20.39
N SER A 99 -11.59 15.37 20.64
CA SER A 99 -12.38 14.54 21.55
C SER A 99 -12.32 15.07 22.99
N PRO A 100 -13.29 14.75 23.86
CA PRO A 100 -13.30 15.21 25.26
C PRO A 100 -12.06 14.83 26.07
N ASP A 101 -11.43 13.70 25.73
CA ASP A 101 -10.20 13.20 26.37
C ASP A 101 -8.91 13.73 25.73
N GLY A 102 -9.02 14.56 24.68
CA GLY A 102 -7.90 15.14 23.94
C GLY A 102 -7.06 14.15 23.15
N ARG A 103 -7.51 12.88 22.98
CA ARG A 103 -6.76 11.84 22.25
C ARG A 103 -6.96 11.87 20.75
N LEU A 104 -8.04 12.47 20.27
CA LEU A 104 -8.37 12.62 18.86
C LEU A 104 -8.41 14.11 18.52
N GLN A 105 -7.84 14.47 17.39
CA GLN A 105 -7.95 15.80 16.80
C GLN A 105 -8.54 15.69 15.40
N VAL A 106 -9.45 16.57 15.03
CA VAL A 106 -10.09 16.58 13.71
C VAL A 106 -9.41 17.61 12.81
N GLY A 107 -8.68 17.11 11.82
CA GLY A 107 -8.16 17.84 10.66
C GLY A 107 -8.94 17.50 9.40
N TYR A 108 -8.26 17.57 8.25
CA TYR A 108 -8.80 17.14 6.96
C TYR A 108 -7.69 16.81 5.98
N THR A 109 -8.02 15.99 4.99
CA THR A 109 -7.19 15.77 3.80
C THR A 109 -7.78 16.57 2.64
N LEU A 110 -7.02 17.54 2.14
CA LEU A 110 -7.36 18.30 0.93
C LEU A 110 -6.78 17.57 -0.28
N VAL A 111 -7.66 16.94 -1.06
CA VAL A 111 -7.29 16.34 -2.35
C VAL A 111 -7.10 17.46 -3.36
N VAL A 112 -5.93 17.50 -3.99
CA VAL A 112 -5.57 18.47 -5.04
C VAL A 112 -5.25 17.70 -6.32
N PRO A 113 -6.22 17.53 -7.23
CA PRO A 113 -6.01 16.88 -8.51
C PRO A 113 -5.05 17.70 -9.38
N LEU A 114 -3.78 17.29 -9.43
CA LEU A 114 -2.72 18.10 -10.06
C LEU A 114 -2.97 18.36 -11.55
N LEU A 115 -3.60 17.41 -12.25
CA LEU A 115 -3.88 17.53 -13.68
C LEU A 115 -5.07 18.46 -13.98
N ASN A 116 -5.99 18.63 -13.02
CA ASN A 116 -7.12 19.57 -13.15
C ASN A 116 -6.66 21.03 -13.04
N LEU A 117 -5.44 21.27 -12.56
CA LEU A 117 -4.82 22.59 -12.50
C LEU A 117 -4.32 23.09 -13.87
N PHE A 118 -4.53 22.33 -14.96
CA PHE A 118 -4.17 22.74 -16.30
C PHE A 118 -5.40 23.16 -17.11
N ARG A 119 -5.28 24.29 -17.81
CA ARG A 119 -6.26 24.75 -18.79
C ARG A 119 -5.65 24.84 -20.20
N PRO A 120 -6.45 24.65 -21.25
CA PRO A 120 -6.00 24.89 -22.61
C PRO A 120 -5.55 26.34 -22.79
N ASP A 121 -4.39 26.54 -23.41
CA ASP A 121 -3.92 27.85 -23.85
C ASP A 121 -3.14 27.71 -25.16
N ALA A 122 -3.75 28.15 -26.25
CA ALA A 122 -3.17 28.08 -27.59
C ALA A 122 -1.93 28.97 -27.77
N ALA A 123 -1.69 29.94 -26.88
CA ALA A 123 -0.53 30.82 -26.93
C ALA A 123 0.73 30.21 -26.30
N VAL A 124 0.63 29.07 -25.60
CA VAL A 124 1.76 28.42 -24.92
C VAL A 124 2.19 27.17 -25.67
N ALA A 125 3.51 26.95 -25.78
CA ALA A 125 4.06 25.74 -26.36
C ALA A 125 3.51 24.49 -25.66
N GLY A 126 2.94 23.57 -26.43
CA GLY A 126 2.26 22.38 -25.91
C GLY A 126 0.81 22.60 -25.48
N GLY A 127 0.22 23.79 -25.66
CA GLY A 127 -1.22 24.02 -25.61
C GLY A 127 -1.86 24.03 -24.22
N TRP A 128 -1.08 23.96 -23.14
CA TRP A 128 -1.56 23.86 -21.76
C TRP A 128 -0.74 24.72 -20.82
N ARG A 129 -1.42 25.43 -19.92
CA ARG A 129 -0.80 26.18 -18.82
C ARG A 129 -1.50 25.91 -17.49
N ILE A 130 -0.78 26.19 -16.41
CA ILE A 130 -1.36 26.22 -15.07
C ILE A 130 -2.48 27.28 -15.01
N ASP A 131 -3.62 26.89 -14.46
CA ASP A 131 -4.67 27.81 -14.04
C ASP A 131 -4.31 28.40 -12.67
N ASP A 132 -3.79 29.62 -12.69
CA ASP A 132 -3.37 30.32 -11.48
C ASP A 132 -4.53 30.51 -10.49
N GLU A 133 -5.77 30.68 -10.96
CA GLU A 133 -6.92 30.89 -10.07
C GLU A 133 -7.30 29.59 -9.36
N ALA A 134 -7.28 28.44 -10.04
CA ALA A 134 -7.46 27.12 -9.41
C ALA A 134 -6.41 26.90 -8.29
N VAL A 135 -5.15 27.21 -8.58
CA VAL A 135 -4.06 27.12 -7.60
C VAL A 135 -4.29 28.06 -6.40
N GLN A 136 -4.78 29.28 -6.63
CA GLN A 136 -5.08 30.21 -5.54
C GLN A 136 -6.30 29.77 -4.72
N ARG A 137 -7.31 29.12 -5.31
CA ARG A 137 -8.44 28.51 -4.57
C ARG A 137 -7.97 27.42 -3.61
N VAL A 138 -7.01 26.60 -4.01
CA VAL A 138 -6.36 25.63 -3.10
C VAL A 138 -5.70 26.35 -1.93
N ALA A 139 -4.89 27.38 -2.20
CA ALA A 139 -4.20 28.14 -1.15
C ALA A 139 -5.17 28.87 -0.20
N ARG A 140 -6.22 29.51 -0.73
CA ARG A 140 -7.27 30.16 0.06
C ARG A 140 -8.07 29.15 0.89
N THR A 141 -8.32 27.95 0.38
CA THR A 141 -8.94 26.87 1.15
C THR A 141 -8.07 26.48 2.35
N VAL A 142 -6.77 26.25 2.12
CA VAL A 142 -5.80 25.97 3.22
C VAL A 142 -5.73 27.12 4.22
N GLN A 143 -5.84 28.37 3.77
CA GLN A 143 -5.84 29.54 4.64
C GLN A 143 -7.13 29.68 5.45
N GLY A 144 -8.28 29.46 4.82
CA GLY A 144 -9.60 29.71 5.40
C GLY A 144 -10.09 28.64 6.37
N VAL A 145 -9.61 27.39 6.26
CA VAL A 145 -9.93 26.30 7.20
C VAL A 145 -8.96 26.36 8.37
N ASP A 146 -9.47 26.50 9.59
CA ASP A 146 -8.64 26.66 10.78
C ASP A 146 -8.29 25.33 11.45
N ARG A 147 -7.91 24.32 10.67
CA ARG A 147 -7.62 22.97 11.17
C ARG A 147 -6.32 22.44 10.59
N PRO A 148 -5.67 21.46 11.24
CA PRO A 148 -4.55 20.76 10.62
C PRO A 148 -4.98 20.13 9.29
N VAL A 149 -4.13 20.26 8.28
CA VAL A 149 -4.41 19.81 6.92
C VAL A 149 -3.34 18.85 6.44
N VAL A 150 -3.79 17.76 5.84
CA VAL A 150 -2.99 16.91 4.98
C VAL A 150 -3.22 17.36 3.55
N LEU A 151 -2.16 17.72 2.85
CA LEU A 151 -2.24 18.06 1.44
C LEU A 151 -2.03 16.79 0.61
N TYR A 152 -3.04 16.35 -0.12
CA TYR A 152 -2.89 15.21 -1.02
C TYR A 152 -2.72 15.71 -2.45
N LEU A 153 -1.47 15.72 -2.92
CA LEU A 153 -1.11 16.10 -4.29
C LEU A 153 -1.44 14.94 -5.25
N PHE A 154 -2.73 14.79 -5.52
CA PHE A 154 -3.32 13.66 -6.24
C PHE A 154 -2.98 13.71 -7.73
N SER A 155 -2.38 12.63 -8.23
CA SER A 155 -2.20 12.36 -9.66
C SER A 155 -1.91 10.88 -9.83
N SER A 156 -2.81 10.02 -9.33
CA SER A 156 -2.65 8.58 -9.41
C SER A 156 -3.06 8.08 -10.80
N HIS A 157 -3.28 6.77 -10.94
CA HIS A 157 -3.85 6.17 -12.15
C HIS A 157 -5.37 6.36 -12.26
N PHE A 158 -6.07 6.78 -11.19
CA PHE A 158 -7.49 7.12 -11.23
C PHE A 158 -7.72 8.54 -11.77
N SER A 159 -8.65 8.69 -12.72
CA SER A 159 -8.97 9.98 -13.34
C SER A 159 -9.83 10.86 -12.44
N GLU A 160 -9.52 12.17 -12.45
CA GLU A 160 -10.37 13.23 -11.89
C GLU A 160 -11.03 14.07 -12.99
N GLY A 161 -11.09 13.53 -14.21
CA GLY A 161 -11.74 14.15 -15.37
C GLY A 161 -10.99 15.35 -15.96
N ALA A 162 -9.68 15.47 -15.72
CA ALA A 162 -8.90 16.57 -16.24
C ALA A 162 -8.82 16.55 -17.78
N PRO A 163 -9.13 17.67 -18.47
CA PRO A 163 -9.08 17.73 -19.94
C PRO A 163 -7.71 17.40 -20.56
N ILE A 164 -6.62 17.54 -19.80
CA ILE A 164 -5.25 17.25 -20.25
C ILE A 164 -4.94 15.73 -20.25
N GLU A 165 -5.66 14.91 -19.48
CA GLU A 165 -5.41 13.47 -19.37
C GLU A 165 -5.48 12.74 -20.72
N PRO A 166 -6.55 12.85 -21.52
CA PRO A 166 -6.60 12.17 -22.82
C PRO A 166 -5.51 12.65 -23.78
N VAL A 167 -5.08 13.91 -23.67
CA VAL A 167 -3.97 14.45 -24.48
C VAL A 167 -2.64 13.82 -24.08
N LEU A 168 -2.36 13.71 -22.77
CA LEU A 168 -1.15 13.04 -22.27
C LEU A 168 -1.14 11.55 -22.60
N ALA A 169 -2.30 10.89 -22.53
CA ALA A 169 -2.45 9.48 -22.89
C ALA A 169 -2.22 9.22 -24.38
N GLY A 170 -2.37 10.23 -25.24
CA GLY A 170 -2.06 10.14 -26.67
C GLY A 170 -0.57 9.92 -26.97
N ASP A 171 0.33 10.19 -26.02
CA ASP A 171 1.77 9.91 -26.14
C ASP A 171 2.13 8.61 -25.41
N PRO A 172 2.52 7.54 -26.14
CA PRO A 172 2.98 6.27 -25.58
C PRO A 172 4.09 6.36 -24.53
N ALA A 173 4.89 7.44 -24.52
CA ALA A 173 5.94 7.64 -23.53
C ALA A 173 5.39 7.96 -22.12
N ASN A 174 4.12 8.34 -22.02
CA ASN A 174 3.42 8.58 -20.75
C ASN A 174 2.73 7.33 -20.20
N LEU A 175 2.65 6.24 -20.96
CA LEU A 175 1.89 5.04 -20.60
C LEU A 175 2.82 3.88 -20.24
N ALA A 176 2.47 3.14 -19.19
CA ALA A 176 3.13 1.91 -18.79
C ALA A 176 2.96 0.85 -19.88
N GLN A 177 4.01 0.08 -20.17
CA GLN A 177 4.03 -0.83 -21.31
C GLN A 177 4.08 -2.30 -20.90
N THR A 178 3.27 -3.13 -21.54
CA THR A 178 3.39 -4.59 -21.55
C THR A 178 4.41 -5.01 -22.61
N PRO A 179 4.75 -6.31 -22.73
CA PRO A 179 5.59 -6.79 -23.83
C PRO A 179 5.01 -6.49 -25.23
N GLN A 180 3.69 -6.31 -25.33
CA GLN A 180 2.98 -6.03 -26.58
C GLN A 180 2.86 -4.53 -26.89
N GLY A 181 3.20 -3.63 -25.94
CA GLY A 181 3.17 -2.19 -26.13
C GLY A 181 2.49 -1.45 -24.97
N PRO A 182 2.17 -0.15 -25.15
CA PRO A 182 1.46 0.65 -24.14
C PRO A 182 0.15 0.02 -23.71
N LEU A 183 -0.13 0.04 -22.40
CA LEU A 183 -1.45 -0.30 -21.88
C LEU A 183 -2.49 0.70 -22.41
N PRO A 184 -3.69 0.24 -22.81
CA PRO A 184 -4.80 1.13 -23.12
C PRO A 184 -5.33 1.80 -21.84
N VAL A 185 -6.05 2.90 -22.02
CA VAL A 185 -6.87 3.48 -20.93
C VAL A 185 -7.90 2.45 -20.50
N ASP A 186 -7.93 2.17 -19.21
CA ASP A 186 -8.82 1.18 -18.58
C ASP A 186 -9.97 1.88 -17.86
N ARG A 187 -10.77 1.13 -17.12
CA ARG A 187 -11.79 1.65 -16.21
C ARG A 187 -11.64 1.05 -14.82
N TYR A 188 -12.02 1.86 -13.83
CA TYR A 188 -12.21 1.43 -12.46
C TYR A 188 -13.52 2.02 -11.94
N MET A 189 -14.46 1.16 -11.53
CA MET A 189 -15.79 1.57 -11.06
C MET A 189 -16.53 2.48 -12.07
N GLY A 190 -16.33 2.21 -13.37
CA GLY A 190 -16.94 2.96 -14.47
C GLY A 190 -16.20 4.24 -14.89
N LEU A 191 -15.26 4.74 -14.06
CA LEU A 191 -14.46 5.93 -14.37
C LEU A 191 -13.18 5.57 -15.15
N PRO A 192 -12.66 6.47 -16.02
CA PRO A 192 -11.40 6.24 -16.71
C PRO A 192 -10.24 6.03 -15.74
N MET A 193 -9.35 5.11 -16.12
CA MET A 193 -8.10 4.84 -15.42
C MET A 193 -6.95 4.90 -16.41
N TYR A 194 -6.00 5.79 -16.17
CA TYR A 194 -4.88 6.02 -17.08
C TYR A 194 -3.63 5.30 -16.59
N PRO A 195 -3.01 4.45 -17.42
CA PRO A 195 -1.88 3.66 -16.97
C PRO A 195 -0.57 4.46 -17.04
N TRP A 196 -0.43 5.49 -16.22
CA TRP A 196 0.73 6.37 -16.26
C TRP A 196 2.05 5.64 -15.99
N SER A 197 3.04 5.85 -16.84
CA SER A 197 4.37 5.28 -16.68
C SER A 197 5.12 5.92 -15.52
N VAL A 198 5.72 5.08 -14.68
CA VAL A 198 6.70 5.46 -13.63
C VAL A 198 8.13 5.08 -14.00
N ALA A 199 8.36 4.62 -15.25
CA ALA A 199 9.63 4.07 -15.67
C ALA A 199 10.73 5.12 -15.90
N ARG A 200 10.34 6.39 -16.11
CA ARG A 200 11.19 7.50 -16.51
C ARG A 200 10.69 8.82 -15.93
N LEU A 201 11.56 9.83 -15.87
CA LEU A 201 11.26 11.14 -15.28
C LEU A 201 11.15 12.28 -16.31
N ASP A 202 11.51 12.01 -17.57
CA ASP A 202 11.63 12.99 -18.65
C ASP A 202 10.45 12.93 -19.65
N ASN A 203 9.33 12.30 -19.29
CA ASN A 203 8.12 12.24 -20.10
C ASN A 203 7.12 13.37 -19.80
N GLY A 204 6.07 13.49 -20.62
CA GLY A 204 5.07 14.56 -20.52
C GLY A 204 4.31 14.56 -19.21
N ILE A 205 3.82 13.40 -18.76
CA ILE A 205 3.08 13.27 -17.49
C ILE A 205 3.92 13.72 -16.29
N THR A 206 5.20 13.33 -16.23
CA THR A 206 6.10 13.75 -15.14
C THR A 206 6.35 15.25 -15.17
N ARG A 207 6.58 15.84 -16.34
CA ARG A 207 6.73 17.31 -16.47
C ARG A 207 5.49 18.06 -15.99
N ARG A 208 4.28 17.59 -16.32
CA ARG A 208 3.03 18.22 -15.86
C ARG A 208 2.83 18.09 -14.35
N ARG A 209 3.19 16.94 -13.77
CA ARG A 209 3.21 16.77 -12.30
C ARG A 209 4.21 17.75 -11.64
N ASP A 210 5.41 17.90 -12.19
CA ASP A 210 6.41 18.86 -11.70
C ASP A 210 5.90 20.31 -11.75
N GLU A 211 5.34 20.72 -12.88
CA GLU A 211 4.76 22.07 -13.08
C GLU A 211 3.66 22.36 -12.05
N ALA A 212 2.70 21.44 -11.90
CA ALA A 212 1.59 21.59 -10.96
C ALA A 212 2.06 21.60 -9.49
N MET A 213 2.96 20.70 -9.09
CA MET A 213 3.49 20.69 -7.73
C MET A 213 4.27 21.97 -7.41
N ARG A 214 5.03 22.52 -8.37
CA ARG A 214 5.70 23.83 -8.19
C ARG A 214 4.71 24.97 -8.06
N ALA A 215 3.62 24.97 -8.83
CA ALA A 215 2.59 26.00 -8.73
C ALA A 215 1.88 25.96 -7.36
N VAL A 216 1.44 24.77 -6.92
CA VAL A 216 0.79 24.58 -5.62
C VAL A 216 1.72 24.94 -4.47
N SER A 217 2.94 24.39 -4.44
CA SER A 217 3.91 24.71 -3.39
C SER A 217 4.27 26.19 -3.38
N GLY A 218 4.46 26.82 -4.54
CA GLY A 218 4.72 28.26 -4.65
C GLY A 218 3.58 29.12 -4.08
N ALA A 219 2.32 28.74 -4.30
CA ALA A 219 1.18 29.42 -3.71
C ALA A 219 1.09 29.24 -2.19
N LEU A 220 1.29 28.02 -1.71
CA LEU A 220 1.33 27.74 -0.27
C LEU A 220 2.48 28.46 0.43
N CYS A 221 3.63 28.63 -0.23
CA CYS A 221 4.76 29.37 0.33
C CYS A 221 4.52 30.86 0.53
N ARG A 222 3.52 31.43 -0.15
CA ARG A 222 3.10 32.82 0.07
C ARG A 222 2.14 32.97 1.27
N LEU A 223 1.61 31.88 1.81
CA LEU A 223 0.72 31.93 2.97
C LEU A 223 1.48 32.31 4.25
N PRO A 224 0.80 32.93 5.23
CA PRO A 224 1.37 33.23 6.53
C PRO A 224 2.01 32.00 7.18
N ALA A 225 3.09 32.20 7.94
CA ALA A 225 3.81 31.09 8.60
C ALA A 225 2.88 30.27 9.53
N ALA A 226 1.98 30.93 10.25
CA ALA A 226 0.98 30.28 11.10
C ALA A 226 0.05 29.34 10.31
N THR A 227 -0.35 29.73 9.09
CA THR A 227 -1.13 28.88 8.19
C THR A 227 -0.32 27.66 7.73
N ARG A 228 0.94 27.87 7.33
CA ARG A 228 1.84 26.78 6.89
C ARG A 228 2.14 25.77 8.00
N GLN A 229 2.20 26.21 9.26
CA GLN A 229 2.37 25.33 10.42
C GLN A 229 1.19 24.37 10.63
N ARG A 230 0.02 24.60 10.02
CA ARG A 230 -1.11 23.66 10.06
C ARG A 230 -0.95 22.48 9.09
N LEU A 231 0.03 22.51 8.17
CA LEU A 231 0.30 21.39 7.27
C LEU A 231 0.87 20.20 8.07
N ALA A 232 0.02 19.22 8.32
CA ALA A 232 0.36 18.02 9.07
C ALA A 232 1.11 16.97 8.22
N GLY A 233 0.98 17.04 6.89
CA GLY A 233 1.70 16.18 5.97
C GLY A 233 1.31 16.40 4.50
N ILE A 234 2.09 15.82 3.59
CA ILE A 234 1.85 15.83 2.14
C ILE A 234 1.86 14.40 1.61
N ASN A 235 0.75 13.95 1.03
CA ASN A 235 0.68 12.67 0.33
C ASN A 235 1.14 12.87 -1.12
N LEU A 236 2.13 12.09 -1.56
CA LEU A 236 2.71 12.18 -2.90
C LEU A 236 1.94 11.32 -3.90
N LEU A 237 1.33 11.95 -4.91
CA LEU A 237 0.71 11.37 -6.12
C LEU A 237 -0.46 10.41 -5.92
N GLY A 238 -0.52 9.66 -4.83
CA GLY A 238 -1.47 8.59 -4.60
C GLY A 238 -0.85 7.23 -4.80
N GLU A 239 -1.69 6.23 -5.09
CA GLU A 239 -1.28 4.85 -5.35
C GLU A 239 -0.35 4.75 -6.56
N THR A 240 0.95 4.95 -6.28
CA THR A 240 2.02 4.96 -7.27
C THR A 240 2.65 3.58 -7.26
N HIS A 241 2.43 2.82 -8.32
CA HIS A 241 2.94 1.46 -8.46
C HIS A 241 2.97 1.07 -9.94
N GLN A 242 3.51 -0.11 -10.24
CA GLN A 242 3.41 -0.66 -11.59
C GLN A 242 1.98 -1.14 -11.86
N LEU A 243 1.63 -1.25 -13.13
CA LEU A 243 0.29 -1.58 -13.58
C LEU A 243 0.26 -2.88 -14.40
N TYR A 244 -0.94 -3.29 -14.75
CA TYR A 244 -1.26 -4.50 -15.49
C TYR A 244 -2.59 -4.30 -16.22
N PRO A 245 -2.90 -5.11 -17.25
CA PRO A 245 -4.17 -5.01 -17.96
C PRO A 245 -5.38 -5.37 -17.09
N ALA A 246 -6.55 -4.81 -17.43
CA ALA A 246 -7.82 -5.09 -16.77
C ALA A 246 -7.73 -4.85 -15.25
N PHE A 247 -7.31 -3.65 -14.86
CA PHE A 247 -6.86 -3.33 -13.50
C PHE A 247 -7.85 -3.78 -12.40
N GLU A 248 -9.14 -3.51 -12.61
CA GLU A 248 -10.21 -3.84 -11.66
C GLU A 248 -10.43 -5.35 -11.48
N THR A 249 -10.19 -6.17 -12.50
CA THR A 249 -10.46 -7.62 -12.47
C THR A 249 -9.19 -8.48 -12.49
N GLY A 250 -8.05 -7.89 -12.84
CA GLY A 250 -6.77 -8.57 -13.08
C GLY A 250 -5.82 -8.59 -11.89
N MET A 251 -6.29 -8.28 -10.67
CA MET A 251 -5.48 -8.23 -9.45
C MET A 251 -4.94 -9.60 -9.00
N GLY A 252 -5.63 -10.68 -9.38
CA GLY A 252 -5.36 -12.03 -8.92
C GLY A 252 -4.56 -12.91 -9.89
N THR A 253 -4.77 -14.21 -9.79
CA THR A 253 -4.02 -15.27 -10.49
C THR A 253 -4.87 -16.05 -11.50
N ASP A 254 -6.12 -15.65 -11.71
CA ASP A 254 -7.12 -16.29 -12.58
C ASP A 254 -7.06 -15.82 -14.04
N GLN A 255 -6.41 -14.68 -14.28
CA GLN A 255 -6.19 -14.10 -15.61
C GLN A 255 -4.76 -14.35 -16.11
N PRO A 256 -4.51 -14.24 -17.44
CA PRO A 256 -3.15 -14.26 -17.97
C PRO A 256 -2.21 -13.33 -17.19
N TYR A 257 -1.03 -13.84 -16.86
CA TYR A 257 -0.05 -13.08 -16.11
C TYR A 257 0.67 -12.09 -17.03
N VAL A 258 0.25 -10.83 -16.96
CA VAL A 258 0.84 -9.72 -17.70
C VAL A 258 1.04 -8.56 -16.75
N VAL A 259 2.24 -7.98 -16.77
CA VAL A 259 2.64 -6.87 -15.91
C VAL A 259 3.32 -5.77 -16.72
N THR A 260 3.59 -4.64 -16.09
CA THR A 260 4.41 -3.53 -16.64
C THR A 260 5.61 -3.26 -15.73
N ASP A 261 6.74 -2.78 -16.20
CA ASP A 261 6.91 -2.00 -17.42
C ASP A 261 7.97 -2.60 -18.36
N TYR A 262 7.60 -2.90 -19.60
CA TYR A 262 8.47 -3.47 -20.64
C TYR A 262 8.90 -2.43 -21.70
N SER A 263 8.80 -1.14 -21.38
CA SER A 263 9.25 -0.07 -22.27
C SER A 263 10.75 -0.20 -22.56
N PRO A 264 11.25 0.43 -23.65
CA PRO A 264 12.68 0.47 -23.92
C PRO A 264 13.53 0.98 -22.74
N THR A 265 13.00 1.93 -21.97
CA THR A 265 13.67 2.48 -20.78
C THR A 265 13.83 1.43 -19.69
N SER A 266 12.77 0.68 -19.39
CA SER A 266 12.80 -0.37 -18.36
C SER A 266 13.69 -1.54 -18.77
N ARG A 267 13.68 -1.96 -20.04
CA ARG A 267 14.57 -3.02 -20.54
C ARG A 267 16.04 -2.64 -20.43
N ALA A 268 16.41 -1.44 -20.87
CA ALA A 268 17.78 -0.93 -20.74
C ALA A 268 18.18 -0.76 -19.26
N GLY A 269 17.28 -0.22 -18.44
CA GLY A 269 17.49 -0.05 -17.00
C GLY A 269 17.69 -1.37 -16.27
N PHE A 270 16.98 -2.43 -16.66
CA PHE A 270 17.14 -3.75 -16.08
C PHE A 270 18.50 -4.37 -16.39
N ALA A 271 18.91 -4.33 -17.66
CA ALA A 271 20.25 -4.77 -18.05
C ALA A 271 21.36 -4.01 -17.29
N ALA A 272 21.19 -2.70 -17.10
CA ALA A 272 22.10 -1.88 -16.29
C ALA A 272 22.10 -2.29 -14.80
N ALA A 273 20.93 -2.56 -14.20
CA ALA A 273 20.82 -3.01 -12.82
C ALA A 273 21.46 -4.40 -12.60
N LEU A 274 21.30 -5.31 -13.57
CA LEU A 274 21.99 -6.60 -13.55
C LEU A 274 23.51 -6.42 -13.64
N ARG A 275 23.98 -5.54 -14.53
CA ARG A 275 25.41 -5.21 -14.65
C ARG A 275 25.95 -4.66 -13.34
N GLN A 276 25.24 -3.75 -12.69
CA GLN A 276 25.62 -3.19 -11.39
C GLN A 276 25.69 -4.27 -10.29
N ARG A 277 24.70 -5.17 -10.24
CA ARG A 277 24.60 -6.20 -9.19
C ARG A 277 25.65 -7.30 -9.32
N PHE A 278 25.91 -7.77 -10.55
CA PHE A 278 26.74 -8.96 -10.78
C PHE A 278 28.16 -8.63 -11.29
N GLY A 279 28.39 -7.42 -11.79
CA GLY A 279 29.67 -6.98 -12.36
C GLY A 279 29.97 -7.58 -13.72
N THR A 280 29.86 -8.91 -13.88
CA THR A 280 30.13 -9.64 -15.13
C THR A 280 28.96 -10.54 -15.51
N VAL A 281 28.76 -10.76 -16.82
CA VAL A 281 27.73 -11.69 -17.32
C VAL A 281 28.01 -13.12 -16.88
N ALA A 282 29.29 -13.49 -16.68
CA ALA A 282 29.68 -14.80 -16.16
C ALA A 282 29.18 -15.04 -14.73
N ALA A 283 29.20 -14.01 -13.87
CA ALA A 283 28.64 -14.10 -12.52
C ALA A 283 27.11 -14.24 -12.54
N LEU A 284 26.43 -13.48 -13.42
CA LEU A 284 24.99 -13.64 -13.63
C LEU A 284 24.64 -15.04 -14.14
N ASN A 285 25.38 -15.54 -15.14
CA ASN A 285 25.18 -16.88 -15.70
C ASN A 285 25.36 -17.98 -14.66
N ARG A 286 26.33 -17.83 -13.76
CA ARG A 286 26.51 -18.76 -12.63
C ARG A 286 25.33 -18.74 -11.67
N TYR A 287 24.80 -17.56 -11.37
CA TYR A 287 23.62 -17.39 -10.51
C TYR A 287 22.35 -18.00 -11.15
N LEU A 288 22.13 -17.75 -12.44
CA LEU A 288 20.95 -18.24 -13.16
C LEU A 288 21.08 -19.69 -13.63
N GLY A 289 22.30 -20.25 -13.66
CA GLY A 289 22.63 -21.47 -14.39
C GLY A 289 22.38 -21.31 -15.90
N SER A 290 22.71 -20.16 -16.47
CA SER A 290 22.46 -19.78 -17.87
C SER A 290 23.76 -19.58 -18.67
N SER A 291 23.64 -19.14 -19.93
CA SER A 291 24.77 -18.93 -20.84
C SER A 291 24.60 -17.67 -21.72
N PHE A 292 24.10 -16.58 -21.15
CA PHE A 292 23.95 -15.31 -21.88
C PHE A 292 25.31 -14.75 -22.32
N ALA A 293 25.39 -14.26 -23.55
CA ALA A 293 26.62 -13.69 -24.12
C ALA A 293 26.97 -12.30 -23.55
N SER A 294 25.96 -11.52 -23.13
CA SER A 294 26.11 -10.19 -22.55
C SER A 294 24.91 -9.85 -21.66
N PHE A 295 25.00 -8.75 -20.90
CA PHE A 295 23.84 -8.26 -20.14
C PHE A 295 22.70 -7.78 -21.04
N ASP A 296 22.99 -7.25 -22.23
CA ASP A 296 21.97 -6.75 -23.15
C ASP A 296 21.18 -7.89 -23.82
N ALA A 297 21.77 -9.10 -23.86
CA ALA A 297 21.07 -10.32 -24.27
C ALA A 297 20.04 -10.81 -23.23
N VAL A 298 20.07 -10.27 -22.00
CA VAL A 298 19.13 -10.62 -20.94
C VAL A 298 17.90 -9.72 -21.05
N GLN A 299 16.81 -10.27 -21.58
CA GLN A 299 15.52 -9.59 -21.62
C GLN A 299 14.73 -9.87 -20.34
N PRO A 300 13.92 -8.91 -19.85
CA PRO A 300 12.95 -9.20 -18.79
C PRO A 300 12.06 -10.39 -19.17
N PRO A 301 11.80 -11.34 -18.24
CA PRO A 301 10.95 -12.51 -18.52
C PRO A 301 9.52 -12.04 -18.82
N SER A 302 8.89 -12.59 -19.85
CA SER A 302 7.65 -12.00 -20.40
C SER A 302 6.69 -12.97 -21.07
N ARG A 303 6.98 -14.28 -21.08
CA ARG A 303 6.20 -15.30 -21.80
C ARG A 303 5.53 -16.27 -20.81
N ASP A 304 4.36 -16.77 -21.16
CA ASP A 304 3.75 -17.89 -20.43
C ASP A 304 4.32 -19.22 -20.97
N ILE A 305 5.12 -19.92 -20.16
CA ILE A 305 5.71 -21.21 -20.51
C ILE A 305 4.70 -22.29 -20.92
N ARG A 306 3.43 -22.15 -20.51
CA ARG A 306 2.36 -23.11 -20.81
C ARG A 306 1.68 -22.85 -22.15
N ARG A 307 1.87 -21.66 -22.73
CA ARG A 307 1.13 -21.19 -23.92
C ARG A 307 2.03 -20.71 -25.04
N GLU A 308 3.23 -20.25 -24.71
CA GLU A 308 4.17 -19.63 -25.63
C GLU A 308 5.47 -20.42 -25.72
N ARG A 309 6.02 -20.50 -26.93
CA ARG A 309 7.34 -21.09 -27.15
C ARG A 309 8.41 -20.22 -26.49
N LEU A 310 9.35 -20.84 -25.78
CA LEU A 310 10.52 -20.18 -25.22
C LEU A 310 11.75 -20.41 -26.11
N ASP A 311 12.54 -19.35 -26.32
CA ASP A 311 13.89 -19.42 -26.92
C ASP A 311 14.92 -19.86 -25.88
N ASN A 312 14.68 -19.52 -24.61
CA ASN A 312 15.43 -20.01 -23.47
C ASN A 312 14.53 -20.05 -22.23
N PHE A 313 14.90 -20.89 -21.26
CA PHE A 313 14.07 -21.13 -20.07
C PHE A 313 13.75 -19.84 -19.30
N TRP A 314 14.65 -18.86 -19.24
CA TRP A 314 14.47 -17.65 -18.43
C TRP A 314 13.50 -16.63 -18.99
N GLN A 315 12.90 -16.87 -20.17
CA GLN A 315 11.88 -15.98 -20.73
C GLN A 315 10.52 -16.08 -20.05
N HIS A 316 10.28 -17.11 -19.21
CA HIS A 316 8.96 -17.31 -18.62
C HIS A 316 8.70 -16.50 -17.35
N ILE A 317 7.46 -16.06 -17.18
CA ILE A 317 6.97 -15.41 -15.96
C ILE A 317 5.50 -15.82 -15.73
N ASP A 318 5.13 -16.01 -14.47
CA ASP A 318 3.76 -16.19 -14.01
C ASP A 318 3.66 -15.78 -12.52
N ASP A 319 2.49 -15.96 -11.92
CA ASP A 319 2.18 -15.67 -10.51
C ASP A 319 3.05 -16.46 -9.51
N ALA A 320 3.73 -17.51 -9.98
CA ALA A 320 4.54 -18.39 -9.14
C ALA A 320 6.04 -18.37 -9.50
N ALA A 321 6.43 -17.84 -10.66
CA ALA A 321 7.77 -17.95 -11.21
C ALA A 321 8.87 -17.35 -10.32
N ALA A 322 8.50 -16.45 -9.41
CA ALA A 322 9.36 -15.93 -8.35
C ALA A 322 9.77 -16.96 -7.27
N GLY A 323 9.20 -18.17 -7.31
CA GLY A 323 9.54 -19.28 -6.39
C GLY A 323 8.57 -19.48 -5.22
N ARG A 324 7.40 -18.84 -5.28
CA ARG A 324 6.34 -18.93 -4.27
C ARG A 324 5.00 -19.19 -4.95
N VAL A 325 4.13 -19.99 -4.34
CA VAL A 325 2.77 -20.21 -4.81
C VAL A 325 1.79 -19.97 -3.67
N ALA A 326 0.68 -19.29 -3.95
CA ALA A 326 -0.37 -19.07 -2.97
C ALA A 326 -1.13 -20.37 -2.72
N VAL A 327 -1.26 -20.75 -1.44
CA VAL A 327 -2.22 -21.73 -0.95
C VAL A 327 -3.26 -20.95 -0.17
N SER A 328 -4.47 -20.82 -0.72
CA SER A 328 -5.48 -19.91 -0.19
C SER A 328 -6.90 -20.45 -0.35
N GLY A 329 -7.81 -19.84 0.38
CA GLY A 329 -9.21 -20.22 0.40
C GLY A 329 -10.02 -19.36 1.35
N TRP A 330 -11.20 -19.85 1.69
CA TRP A 330 -11.98 -19.35 2.82
C TRP A 330 -12.54 -20.51 3.64
N VAL A 331 -12.76 -20.27 4.92
CA VAL A 331 -13.39 -21.24 5.84
C VAL A 331 -14.22 -20.52 6.89
N HIS A 332 -15.39 -21.06 7.17
CA HIS A 332 -16.27 -20.68 8.25
C HIS A 332 -16.61 -21.93 9.07
N ASP A 333 -16.26 -21.90 10.36
CA ASP A 333 -16.65 -22.93 11.32
C ASP A 333 -17.84 -22.43 12.15
N GLY A 334 -19.05 -22.92 11.85
CA GLY A 334 -20.27 -22.53 12.55
C GLY A 334 -20.32 -22.96 14.02
N ALA A 335 -19.39 -23.81 14.49
CA ALA A 335 -19.25 -24.12 15.91
C ALA A 335 -18.39 -23.10 16.68
N GLN A 336 -17.68 -22.23 15.96
CA GLN A 336 -16.77 -21.26 16.54
C GLN A 336 -17.53 -20.03 17.09
N PRO A 337 -17.17 -19.49 18.28
CA PRO A 337 -17.78 -18.28 18.79
C PRO A 337 -17.60 -17.10 17.82
N PRO A 338 -18.60 -16.20 17.70
CA PRO A 338 -18.47 -14.97 16.93
C PRO A 338 -17.21 -14.18 17.32
N GLY A 339 -16.52 -13.61 16.33
CA GLY A 339 -15.32 -12.80 16.53
C GLY A 339 -14.00 -13.56 16.68
N ARG A 340 -14.00 -14.90 16.65
CA ARG A 340 -12.77 -15.70 16.67
C ARG A 340 -12.45 -16.25 15.28
N SER A 341 -11.25 -15.98 14.76
CA SER A 341 -10.80 -16.55 13.48
C SER A 341 -10.56 -18.05 13.57
N SER A 342 -10.99 -18.77 12.53
CA SER A 342 -10.59 -20.15 12.27
C SER A 342 -9.11 -20.23 11.88
N TRP A 343 -8.48 -21.39 12.08
CA TRP A 343 -7.08 -21.59 11.71
C TRP A 343 -6.95 -22.77 10.75
N VAL A 344 -6.23 -22.55 9.66
CA VAL A 344 -5.97 -23.53 8.62
C VAL A 344 -4.51 -23.97 8.69
N ARG A 345 -4.27 -25.28 8.75
CA ARG A 345 -2.94 -25.89 8.69
C ARG A 345 -2.68 -26.44 7.29
N ILE A 346 -1.45 -26.24 6.83
CA ILE A 346 -0.98 -26.69 5.52
C ILE A 346 0.13 -27.72 5.74
N TYR A 347 -0.01 -28.87 5.07
CA TYR A 347 0.97 -29.95 5.06
C TYR A 347 1.48 -30.15 3.63
N LEU A 348 2.78 -30.38 3.49
CA LEU A 348 3.45 -30.72 2.23
C LEU A 348 4.13 -32.07 2.40
N ASP A 349 3.74 -33.05 1.58
CA ASP A 349 4.21 -34.43 1.67
C ASP A 349 4.07 -35.00 3.11
N GLY A 350 2.98 -34.62 3.78
CA GLY A 350 2.68 -34.99 5.18
C GLY A 350 3.39 -34.17 6.26
N GLN A 351 4.43 -33.41 5.91
CA GLN A 351 5.12 -32.53 6.85
C GLN A 351 4.33 -31.23 7.04
N TRP A 352 4.14 -30.79 8.29
CA TRP A 352 3.54 -29.49 8.57
C TRP A 352 4.45 -28.35 8.08
N VAL A 353 3.93 -27.48 7.21
CA VAL A 353 4.70 -26.36 6.63
C VAL A 353 4.17 -24.99 7.02
N GLY A 354 2.91 -24.88 7.43
CA GLY A 354 2.33 -23.58 7.71
C GLY A 354 1.00 -23.60 8.44
N ARG A 355 0.65 -22.45 8.99
CA ARG A 355 -0.62 -22.19 9.67
C ARG A 355 -1.09 -20.78 9.31
N ALA A 356 -2.32 -20.64 8.83
CA ALA A 356 -2.92 -19.38 8.40
C ALA A 356 -4.22 -19.11 9.15
N ALA A 357 -4.46 -17.88 9.59
CA ALA A 357 -5.76 -17.51 10.15
C ALA A 357 -6.74 -17.18 9.01
N ALA A 358 -7.98 -17.60 9.17
CA ALA A 358 -9.11 -17.12 8.39
C ALA A 358 -9.51 -15.73 8.90
N ARG A 359 -8.82 -14.71 8.37
CA ARG A 359 -8.94 -13.31 8.81
C ARG A 359 -9.10 -12.31 7.68
N PHE A 360 -8.86 -12.70 6.43
CA PHE A 360 -9.01 -11.79 5.29
C PHE A 360 -10.49 -11.57 4.99
N GLU A 361 -10.88 -10.32 4.73
CA GLU A 361 -12.24 -10.00 4.30
C GLU A 361 -12.53 -10.53 2.88
N ARG A 362 -13.61 -11.31 2.75
CA ARG A 362 -14.13 -11.91 1.51
C ARG A 362 -15.56 -11.44 1.27
N GLN A 363 -15.66 -10.22 0.73
CA GLN A 363 -16.94 -9.59 0.42
C GLN A 363 -17.74 -10.37 -0.65
N ASP A 364 -17.03 -11.00 -1.59
CA ASP A 364 -17.59 -11.91 -2.59
C ASP A 364 -18.30 -13.10 -1.93
N VAL A 365 -17.68 -13.70 -0.90
CA VAL A 365 -18.29 -14.81 -0.15
C VAL A 365 -19.45 -14.32 0.70
N ALA A 366 -19.32 -13.18 1.39
CA ALA A 366 -20.41 -12.62 2.19
C ALA A 366 -21.63 -12.25 1.34
N GLN A 367 -21.43 -11.77 0.11
CA GLN A 367 -22.50 -11.48 -0.83
C GLN A 367 -23.18 -12.76 -1.33
N ALA A 368 -22.41 -13.79 -1.66
CA ALA A 368 -22.93 -15.07 -2.15
C ALA A 368 -23.54 -15.95 -1.04
N ARG A 369 -23.05 -15.80 0.20
CA ARG A 369 -23.44 -16.57 1.38
C ARG A 369 -23.72 -15.66 2.58
N PRO A 370 -24.79 -14.84 2.54
CA PRO A 370 -25.14 -13.95 3.66
C PRO A 370 -25.45 -14.71 4.96
N ASP A 371 -25.82 -15.97 4.87
CA ASP A 371 -26.13 -16.86 5.99
C ASP A 371 -24.93 -17.09 6.94
N LEU A 372 -23.69 -16.89 6.46
CA LEU A 372 -22.48 -17.02 7.28
C LEU A 372 -22.32 -15.85 8.28
N GLY A 373 -23.02 -14.74 8.07
CA GLY A 373 -23.06 -13.59 8.99
C GLY A 373 -21.73 -12.84 9.17
N THR A 374 -20.71 -13.13 8.36
CA THR A 374 -19.39 -12.49 8.42
C THR A 374 -18.70 -12.55 7.06
N SER A 375 -17.87 -11.56 6.74
CA SER A 375 -16.95 -11.56 5.59
C SER A 375 -15.52 -11.96 5.97
N ARG A 376 -15.19 -12.04 7.26
CA ARG A 376 -13.86 -12.32 7.78
C ARG A 376 -13.55 -13.81 7.83
N LEU A 377 -13.28 -14.40 6.67
CA LEU A 377 -13.15 -15.86 6.51
C LEU A 377 -12.12 -16.32 5.48
N GLY A 378 -11.46 -15.39 4.78
CA GLY A 378 -10.37 -15.71 3.86
C GLY A 378 -9.06 -16.04 4.57
N TRP A 379 -8.27 -16.96 4.02
CA TRP A 379 -6.94 -17.35 4.51
C TRP A 379 -5.96 -17.49 3.34
N ARG A 380 -4.67 -17.27 3.61
CA ARG A 380 -3.58 -17.43 2.64
C ARG A 380 -2.29 -17.88 3.31
N TYR A 381 -1.56 -18.76 2.64
CA TYR A 381 -0.20 -19.17 2.95
C TYR A 381 0.64 -19.21 1.66
N ASP A 382 1.73 -18.45 1.60
CA ASP A 382 2.64 -18.44 0.44
C ASP A 382 3.71 -19.53 0.58
N LEU A 383 3.48 -20.67 -0.06
CA LEU A 383 4.41 -21.80 -0.07
C LEU A 383 5.64 -21.47 -0.93
N ARG A 384 6.84 -21.54 -0.33
CA ARG A 384 8.09 -21.46 -1.08
C ARG A 384 8.38 -22.80 -1.75
N PHE A 385 8.38 -22.84 -3.08
CA PHE A 385 8.63 -24.07 -3.84
C PHE A 385 9.99 -24.07 -4.55
N ALA A 386 10.67 -22.93 -4.66
CA ALA A 386 11.97 -22.83 -5.35
C ALA A 386 13.06 -23.75 -4.78
N GLU A 387 12.93 -24.14 -3.51
CA GLU A 387 13.87 -25.01 -2.80
C GLU A 387 13.41 -26.49 -2.78
N LEU A 388 12.24 -26.79 -3.33
CA LEU A 388 11.73 -28.15 -3.40
C LEU A 388 12.39 -28.93 -4.54
N PRO A 389 12.70 -30.23 -4.35
CA PRO A 389 13.13 -31.09 -5.44
C PRO A 389 12.07 -31.15 -6.56
N PRO A 390 12.46 -31.26 -7.84
CA PRO A 390 11.50 -31.50 -8.91
C PRO A 390 10.71 -32.79 -8.68
N GLY A 391 9.39 -32.73 -8.88
CA GLY A 391 8.48 -33.84 -8.65
C GLY A 391 7.04 -33.40 -8.38
N ARG A 392 6.14 -34.38 -8.27
CA ARG A 392 4.74 -34.19 -7.88
C ARG A 392 4.64 -34.33 -6.36
N HIS A 393 4.36 -33.20 -5.71
CA HIS A 393 4.17 -33.09 -4.27
C HIS A 393 2.70 -33.10 -3.91
N ARG A 394 2.40 -33.56 -2.69
CA ARG A 394 1.04 -33.56 -2.15
C ARG A 394 0.87 -32.46 -1.10
N LEU A 395 -0.18 -31.66 -1.24
CA LEU A 395 -0.62 -30.66 -0.28
C LEU A 395 -1.91 -31.15 0.40
N ASP A 396 -1.93 -31.11 1.72
CA ASP A 396 -3.15 -31.34 2.50
C ASP A 396 -3.48 -30.10 3.34
N VAL A 397 -4.74 -29.72 3.31
CA VAL A 397 -5.28 -28.55 4.00
C VAL A 397 -6.24 -29.03 5.08
N ALA A 398 -6.04 -28.56 6.30
CA ALA A 398 -6.85 -28.96 7.45
C ALA A 398 -7.31 -27.76 8.28
N LEU A 399 -8.56 -27.81 8.76
CA LEU A 399 -9.08 -26.89 9.77
C LEU A 399 -8.64 -27.38 11.15
N GLU A 400 -8.14 -26.45 11.96
CA GLU A 400 -7.82 -26.68 13.36
C GLU A 400 -9.04 -26.38 14.24
N GLY A 401 -9.62 -27.45 14.81
CA GLY A 401 -10.75 -27.38 15.72
C GLY A 401 -10.35 -27.15 17.18
N ALA A 402 -11.37 -27.05 18.05
CA ALA A 402 -11.18 -26.90 19.48
C ALA A 402 -10.32 -28.05 20.07
N GLY A 403 -9.38 -27.72 20.96
CA GLY A 403 -8.47 -28.71 21.58
C GLY A 403 -7.37 -29.24 20.67
N GLY A 404 -7.16 -28.65 19.48
CA GLY A 404 -6.08 -29.02 18.56
C GLY A 404 -6.41 -30.19 17.62
N GLY A 405 -7.66 -30.68 17.63
CA GLY A 405 -8.12 -31.68 16.66
C GLY A 405 -8.13 -31.13 15.24
N LEU A 406 -7.88 -31.99 14.26
CA LEU A 406 -7.80 -31.59 12.85
C LEU A 406 -8.95 -32.17 12.04
N GLN A 407 -9.49 -31.35 11.15
CA GLN A 407 -10.51 -31.71 10.17
C GLN A 407 -9.93 -31.53 8.76
N HIS A 408 -9.97 -32.56 7.92
CA HIS A 408 -9.46 -32.51 6.55
C HIS A 408 -10.40 -31.67 5.68
N LEU A 409 -9.87 -30.62 5.07
CA LEU A 409 -10.61 -29.75 4.15
C LEU A 409 -10.38 -30.20 2.69
N GLY A 410 -9.17 -30.66 2.36
CA GLY A 410 -8.93 -31.17 1.02
C GLY A 410 -7.46 -31.41 0.71
N THR A 411 -7.25 -32.03 -0.45
CA THR A 411 -5.93 -32.35 -0.99
C THR A 411 -5.74 -31.65 -2.35
N ARG A 412 -4.51 -31.21 -2.61
CA ARG A 412 -4.03 -30.69 -3.90
C ARG A 412 -2.68 -31.32 -4.23
N HIS A 413 -2.32 -31.35 -5.50
CA HIS A 413 -1.01 -31.74 -5.98
C HIS A 413 -0.38 -30.57 -6.71
N ILE A 414 0.91 -30.33 -6.44
CA ILE A 414 1.71 -29.37 -7.18
C ILE A 414 2.86 -30.10 -7.85
N ASN A 415 3.16 -29.68 -9.06
CA ASN A 415 4.18 -30.29 -9.91
C ASN A 415 5.35 -29.31 -10.01
N VAL A 416 6.40 -29.52 -9.20
CA VAL A 416 7.62 -28.73 -9.27
C VAL A 416 8.43 -29.22 -10.47
N MET A 417 8.51 -28.39 -11.50
CA MET A 417 9.05 -28.78 -12.79
C MET A 417 10.53 -28.44 -12.91
N GLY A 418 11.31 -29.39 -13.45
CA GLY A 418 12.68 -29.13 -13.91
C GLY A 418 12.70 -28.33 -15.22
N ARG A 419 13.88 -27.81 -15.58
CA ARG A 419 14.08 -27.01 -16.80
C ARG A 419 13.85 -27.80 -18.08
N GLU A 420 14.09 -29.12 -17.99
CA GLU A 420 13.88 -30.10 -19.05
C GLU A 420 12.40 -30.43 -19.23
N GLN A 421 11.52 -29.93 -18.35
CA GLN A 421 10.06 -30.12 -18.38
C GLN A 421 9.62 -31.59 -18.50
N ARG A 422 10.40 -32.49 -17.91
CA ARG A 422 10.05 -33.91 -17.87
C ARG A 422 8.77 -34.10 -17.03
N PRO A 423 7.94 -35.10 -17.36
CA PRO A 423 6.78 -35.43 -16.55
C PRO A 423 7.17 -35.60 -15.07
N PRO A 424 6.46 -34.93 -14.14
CA PRO A 424 6.80 -34.97 -12.73
C PRO A 424 6.51 -36.37 -12.16
N VAL A 425 7.43 -36.90 -11.38
CA VAL A 425 7.25 -38.18 -10.68
C VAL A 425 6.74 -37.90 -9.27
N ALA A 426 5.79 -38.70 -8.80
CA ALA A 426 5.28 -38.61 -7.43
C ALA A 426 6.43 -38.78 -6.42
N LEU A 427 6.55 -37.83 -5.52
CA LEU A 427 7.50 -37.91 -4.42
C LEU A 427 6.85 -38.64 -3.24
N PRO A 428 7.64 -39.42 -2.47
CA PRO A 428 7.12 -40.07 -1.29
C PRO A 428 6.70 -39.05 -0.23
N MET A 429 5.71 -39.42 0.58
CA MET A 429 5.41 -38.70 1.81
C MET A 429 6.67 -38.65 2.68
N ARG A 430 7.01 -37.47 3.21
CA ARG A 430 8.13 -37.28 4.14
C ARG A 430 7.77 -37.74 5.54
N MET A 431 6.49 -37.60 5.90
CA MET A 431 5.93 -37.97 7.19
C MET A 431 4.50 -38.47 6.99
N ASP A 432 4.01 -39.29 7.92
CA ASP A 432 2.59 -39.58 7.98
C ASP A 432 1.81 -38.33 8.38
N LEU A 433 0.64 -38.14 7.78
CA LEU A 433 -0.27 -37.10 8.22
C LEU A 433 -0.74 -37.39 9.65
N PRO A 434 -0.88 -36.35 10.50
CA PRO A 434 -1.54 -36.55 11.78
C PRO A 434 -2.99 -37.01 11.55
N PRO A 435 -3.63 -37.67 12.54
CA PRO A 435 -5.03 -38.05 12.43
C PRO A 435 -5.92 -36.83 12.13
N MET A 436 -6.66 -36.88 11.01
CA MET A 436 -7.62 -35.86 10.61
C MET A 436 -8.99 -36.50 10.43
N ARG A 437 -10.02 -35.91 11.02
CA ARG A 437 -11.41 -36.32 10.80
C ARG A 437 -11.95 -35.67 9.53
N PRO A 438 -13.02 -36.19 8.91
CA PRO A 438 -13.77 -35.44 7.92
C PRO A 438 -14.28 -34.10 8.49
N ALA A 439 -14.45 -33.09 7.63
CA ALA A 439 -15.03 -31.81 8.02
C ALA A 439 -16.47 -31.98 8.57
N ASP A 440 -16.76 -31.33 9.70
CA ASP A 440 -18.09 -31.27 10.31
C ASP A 440 -19.07 -30.57 9.34
N PRO A 441 -20.34 -31.00 9.26
CA PRO A 441 -21.34 -30.38 8.38
C PRO A 441 -21.56 -28.86 8.59
N ARG A 442 -21.19 -28.32 9.77
CA ARG A 442 -21.25 -26.88 10.07
C ARG A 442 -20.05 -26.09 9.54
N VAL A 443 -19.05 -26.78 8.96
CA VAL A 443 -17.89 -26.14 8.34
C VAL A 443 -18.19 -25.90 6.87
N ALA A 444 -18.28 -24.63 6.48
CA ALA A 444 -18.36 -24.21 5.08
C ALA A 444 -16.97 -23.72 4.64
N PHE A 445 -16.48 -24.17 3.49
CA PHE A 445 -15.15 -23.79 3.02
C PHE A 445 -14.98 -23.94 1.51
N TRP A 446 -13.91 -23.34 0.99
CA TRP A 446 -13.38 -23.59 -0.34
C TRP A 446 -11.86 -23.37 -0.36
N ILE A 447 -11.15 -24.13 -1.19
CA ILE A 447 -9.71 -23.95 -1.46
C ILE A 447 -9.59 -23.32 -2.85
N ASP A 448 -9.28 -22.02 -2.89
CA ASP A 448 -9.19 -21.21 -4.11
C ASP A 448 -7.94 -21.58 -4.93
N ALA A 449 -6.78 -21.70 -4.28
CA ALA A 449 -5.50 -21.92 -4.92
C ALA A 449 -4.57 -22.83 -4.09
N PRO A 450 -3.61 -23.52 -4.72
CA PRO A 450 -3.53 -23.72 -6.17
C PRO A 450 -4.62 -24.67 -6.67
N ALA A 451 -4.90 -24.62 -7.98
CA ALA A 451 -5.63 -25.69 -8.65
C ALA A 451 -4.88 -27.03 -8.49
N ASP A 452 -5.62 -28.15 -8.51
CA ASP A 452 -4.98 -29.46 -8.47
C ASP A 452 -4.10 -29.67 -9.72
N GLU A 453 -3.01 -30.42 -9.56
CA GLU A 453 -1.99 -30.65 -10.59
C GLU A 453 -1.27 -29.40 -11.12
N ARG A 454 -1.29 -28.27 -10.39
CA ARG A 454 -0.62 -27.03 -10.83
C ARG A 454 0.87 -27.26 -11.08
N ALA A 455 1.30 -27.07 -12.33
CA ALA A 455 2.70 -27.04 -12.72
C ALA A 455 3.36 -25.72 -12.29
N LEU A 456 4.51 -25.82 -11.61
CA LEU A 456 5.29 -24.71 -11.06
C LEU A 456 6.69 -24.71 -11.67
N PHE A 457 7.09 -23.58 -12.24
CA PHE A 457 8.40 -23.40 -12.88
C PHE A 457 9.11 -22.25 -12.18
N TYR A 458 10.27 -22.53 -11.58
CA TYR A 458 11.03 -21.48 -10.90
C TYR A 458 11.95 -20.75 -11.88
N ASN A 459 11.82 -19.42 -11.97
CA ASN A 459 12.72 -18.56 -12.72
C ASN A 459 13.47 -17.60 -11.80
N PRO A 460 14.77 -17.80 -11.52
CA PRO A 460 15.54 -16.91 -10.65
C PRO A 460 15.75 -15.49 -11.22
N LEU A 461 15.38 -15.25 -12.50
CA LEU A 461 15.37 -13.91 -13.10
C LEU A 461 14.13 -13.09 -12.70
N VAL A 462 13.00 -13.74 -12.38
CA VAL A 462 11.74 -13.06 -12.03
C VAL A 462 11.87 -12.24 -10.74
N PRO A 463 12.45 -12.75 -9.63
CA PRO A 463 12.67 -11.92 -8.45
C PRO A 463 13.58 -10.72 -8.70
N LEU A 464 14.54 -10.83 -9.63
CA LEU A 464 15.40 -9.70 -10.03
C LEU A 464 14.60 -8.64 -10.79
N TRP A 465 13.66 -9.10 -11.62
CA TRP A 465 12.78 -8.23 -12.41
C TRP A 465 11.79 -7.47 -11.53
N ASP A 466 11.10 -8.17 -10.63
CA ASP A 466 10.16 -7.54 -9.68
C ASP A 466 10.86 -6.53 -8.76
N ASP A 467 12.06 -6.86 -8.29
CA ASP A 467 12.91 -5.99 -7.48
C ASP A 467 13.35 -4.72 -8.24
N PHE A 468 13.64 -4.82 -9.54
CA PHE A 468 13.92 -3.67 -10.40
C PHE A 468 12.66 -2.80 -10.62
N ARG A 469 11.52 -3.42 -10.90
CA ARG A 469 10.23 -2.75 -11.09
C ARG A 469 9.80 -1.98 -9.84
N ALA A 470 10.01 -2.55 -8.66
CA ALA A 470 9.74 -1.90 -7.38
C ALA A 470 10.67 -0.70 -7.13
N ARG A 471 11.96 -0.81 -7.50
CA ARG A 471 12.89 0.33 -7.44
C ARG A 471 12.50 1.48 -8.37
N GLN A 472 11.88 1.21 -9.52
CA GLN A 472 11.37 2.27 -10.39
C GLN A 472 10.31 3.11 -9.68
N VAL A 473 9.39 2.48 -8.96
CA VAL A 473 8.35 3.15 -8.16
C VAL A 473 9.01 4.06 -7.10
N VAL A 474 9.98 3.54 -6.35
CA VAL A 474 10.72 4.31 -5.33
C VAL A 474 11.43 5.52 -5.94
N ARG A 475 12.17 5.34 -7.04
CA ARG A 475 12.86 6.46 -7.72
C ARG A 475 11.90 7.52 -8.23
N TYR A 476 10.71 7.11 -8.66
CA TYR A 476 9.66 8.03 -9.10
C TYR A 476 9.15 8.88 -7.94
N LEU A 477 8.88 8.28 -6.78
CA LEU A 477 8.45 8.99 -5.57
C LEU A 477 9.56 9.92 -5.01
N GLU A 478 10.82 9.47 -5.01
CA GLU A 478 11.98 10.27 -4.59
C GLU A 478 12.16 11.55 -5.44
N HIS A 479 11.77 11.52 -6.71
CA HIS A 479 11.81 12.71 -7.56
C HIS A 479 10.90 13.82 -7.03
N PHE A 480 9.64 13.49 -6.71
CA PHE A 480 8.68 14.46 -6.17
C PHE A 480 8.97 14.85 -4.73
N ASP A 481 9.51 13.94 -3.92
CA ASP A 481 10.04 14.26 -2.60
C ASP A 481 11.13 15.34 -2.69
N ARG A 482 12.13 15.16 -3.56
CA ARG A 482 13.18 16.16 -3.80
C ARG A 482 12.64 17.49 -4.30
N LEU A 483 11.63 17.46 -5.19
CA LEU A 483 11.00 18.68 -5.70
C LEU A 483 10.40 19.51 -4.56
N LEU A 484 9.65 18.88 -3.65
CA LEU A 484 9.03 19.57 -2.52
C LEU A 484 10.04 19.94 -1.43
N ALA A 485 11.06 19.11 -1.21
CA ALA A 485 12.14 19.39 -0.27
C ALA A 485 12.95 20.66 -0.64
N ALA A 486 12.93 21.07 -1.91
CA ALA A 486 13.55 22.30 -2.39
C ALA A 486 12.67 23.57 -2.21
N THR A 487 11.54 23.47 -1.51
CA THR A 487 10.59 24.58 -1.30
C THR A 487 10.50 24.97 0.19
N CYS A 488 9.66 25.95 0.52
CA CYS A 488 9.36 26.28 1.92
C CYS A 488 8.62 25.16 2.68
N LEU A 489 8.22 24.09 1.99
CA LEU A 489 7.55 22.92 2.56
C LEU A 489 8.54 21.80 2.94
N ALA A 490 9.85 22.10 2.96
CA ALA A 490 10.92 21.15 3.28
C ALA A 490 10.71 20.44 4.61
N ASP A 491 10.16 21.13 5.62
CA ASP A 491 9.92 20.60 6.96
C ASP A 491 8.54 19.93 7.13
N VAL A 492 7.68 20.00 6.12
CA VAL A 492 6.38 19.29 6.14
C VAL A 492 6.64 17.82 5.84
N PRO A 493 6.13 16.87 6.66
CA PRO A 493 6.30 15.44 6.40
C PRO A 493 5.72 15.05 5.04
N ARG A 494 6.57 14.51 4.16
CA ARG A 494 6.15 13.94 2.87
C ARG A 494 6.05 12.44 3.01
N ARG A 495 5.00 11.85 2.43
CA ARG A 495 4.71 10.43 2.59
C ARG A 495 4.12 9.82 1.33
N THR A 496 4.26 8.51 1.23
CA THR A 496 3.54 7.71 0.25
C THR A 496 2.04 7.76 0.50
N GLN A 497 1.25 7.30 -0.47
CA GLN A 497 -0.12 6.83 -0.27
C GLN A 497 -0.21 5.53 -1.05
N GLN A 498 0.08 4.42 -0.37
CA GLN A 498 0.40 3.17 -1.04
C GLN A 498 -0.61 2.08 -0.72
N ILE A 499 -1.04 1.38 -1.77
CA ILE A 499 -1.77 0.12 -1.67
C ILE A 499 -0.98 -0.92 -0.89
N TYR A 500 -1.67 -1.75 -0.10
CA TYR A 500 -1.07 -2.83 0.69
C TYR A 500 -1.57 -4.21 0.23
N PRO A 501 -1.02 -4.80 -0.85
CA PRO A 501 -1.58 -6.02 -1.44
C PRO A 501 -1.67 -7.23 -0.52
N ALA A 502 -0.90 -7.24 0.57
CA ALA A 502 -0.89 -8.35 1.52
C ALA A 502 -2.17 -8.48 2.35
N GLU A 503 -3.06 -7.47 2.36
CA GLU A 503 -4.38 -7.52 3.03
C GLU A 503 -5.46 -8.24 2.19
N LYS A 504 -5.11 -8.74 1.00
CA LYS A 504 -6.05 -9.44 0.11
C LYS A 504 -5.50 -10.82 -0.25
N ALA A 505 -6.13 -11.86 0.31
CA ALA A 505 -5.73 -13.24 0.08
C ALA A 505 -5.64 -13.63 -1.42
N GLY A 506 -6.51 -13.06 -2.26
CA GLY A 506 -6.57 -13.36 -3.69
C GLY A 506 -5.65 -12.53 -4.58
N TRP A 507 -4.95 -11.52 -4.06
CA TRP A 507 -4.15 -10.62 -4.89
C TRP A 507 -2.75 -11.16 -5.15
N ASP A 508 -2.20 -10.78 -6.29
CA ASP A 508 -0.80 -10.97 -6.61
C ASP A 508 -0.01 -9.66 -6.45
N ALA A 509 0.75 -9.57 -5.36
CA ALA A 509 1.55 -8.40 -5.04
C ALA A 509 2.60 -8.05 -6.10
N SER A 510 3.06 -9.03 -6.90
CA SER A 510 4.05 -8.80 -7.96
C SER A 510 3.50 -7.93 -9.09
N ARG A 511 2.18 -7.94 -9.31
CA ARG A 511 1.54 -7.11 -10.35
C ARG A 511 1.73 -5.62 -10.07
N PHE A 512 1.57 -5.21 -8.82
CA PHE A 512 1.77 -3.84 -8.35
C PHE A 512 3.26 -3.47 -8.23
N ALA A 513 4.12 -4.42 -7.82
CA ALA A 513 5.51 -4.16 -7.48
C ALA A 513 5.70 -2.99 -6.48
N ALA A 514 4.75 -2.82 -5.55
CA ALA A 514 4.75 -1.74 -4.54
C ALA A 514 5.62 -2.07 -3.31
N GLY A 515 6.17 -3.27 -3.21
CA GLY A 515 6.78 -3.78 -1.96
C GLY A 515 7.91 -2.90 -1.41
N GLN A 516 8.72 -2.27 -2.26
CA GLN A 516 9.79 -1.40 -1.79
C GLN A 516 9.34 -0.01 -1.37
N SER A 517 8.26 0.53 -1.95
CA SER A 517 7.69 1.82 -1.50
C SER A 517 6.96 1.70 -0.16
N LEU A 518 6.73 0.49 0.32
CA LEU A 518 6.21 0.21 1.68
C LEU A 518 7.33 0.12 2.74
N LEU A 519 8.60 0.14 2.34
CA LEU A 519 9.78 0.14 3.23
C LEU A 519 10.37 1.55 3.35
N PRO A 520 11.25 1.82 4.33
CA PRO A 520 11.92 3.12 4.43
C PRO A 520 12.80 3.43 3.21
N PHE A 521 12.63 4.61 2.61
CA PHE A 521 13.50 5.16 1.56
C PHE A 521 13.57 6.69 1.65
N GLY A 522 14.74 7.25 1.38
CA GLY A 522 14.96 8.71 1.45
C GLY A 522 14.50 9.32 2.78
N GLN A 523 13.75 10.41 2.69
CA GLN A 523 13.07 11.06 3.83
C GLN A 523 11.54 10.87 3.78
N VAL A 524 11.05 10.03 2.86
CA VAL A 524 9.62 9.81 2.66
C VAL A 524 9.12 8.88 3.75
N GLN A 525 8.07 9.29 4.45
CA GLN A 525 7.41 8.50 5.49
C GLN A 525 6.38 7.55 4.87
N LEU A 526 6.02 6.49 5.61
CA LEU A 526 4.97 5.58 5.19
C LEU A 526 3.60 6.25 5.32
N GLY A 527 2.92 6.43 4.19
CA GLY A 527 1.47 6.52 4.13
C GLY A 527 0.89 5.33 3.38
N ILE A 528 -0.13 4.70 3.96
CA ILE A 528 -0.62 3.40 3.55
C ILE A 528 -2.15 3.34 3.57
N ASN A 529 -2.72 2.67 2.57
CA ASN A 529 -4.13 2.35 2.47
C ASN A 529 -4.38 1.03 3.20
N LEU A 530 -5.35 1.00 4.10
CA LEU A 530 -5.71 -0.17 4.91
C LEU A 530 -7.18 -0.51 4.70
N TYR A 531 -7.42 -1.74 4.24
CA TYR A 531 -8.74 -2.29 4.03
C TYR A 531 -8.97 -3.56 4.82
N GLY A 532 -10.23 -3.79 5.20
CA GLY A 532 -10.64 -5.01 5.89
C GLY A 532 -9.89 -5.23 7.19
N GLU A 533 -9.33 -6.41 7.37
CA GLU A 533 -8.64 -6.79 8.61
C GLU A 533 -7.36 -5.99 8.86
N ALA A 534 -6.71 -5.46 7.83
CA ALA A 534 -5.50 -4.64 8.02
C ALA A 534 -5.77 -3.35 8.82
N THR A 535 -7.04 -2.96 8.96
CA THR A 535 -7.45 -1.81 9.78
C THR A 535 -7.55 -2.10 11.27
N ASP A 536 -7.85 -3.34 11.67
CA ASP A 536 -8.27 -3.65 13.04
C ASP A 536 -7.70 -4.96 13.61
N ASP A 537 -6.91 -5.70 12.84
CA ASP A 537 -6.25 -6.94 13.24
C ASP A 537 -4.75 -6.75 13.50
N ALA A 538 -4.19 -7.59 14.37
CA ALA A 538 -2.77 -7.56 14.74
C ALA A 538 -1.82 -7.77 13.55
N SER A 539 -2.27 -8.39 12.46
CA SER A 539 -1.43 -8.73 11.31
C SER A 539 -0.78 -7.52 10.62
N PHE A 540 -1.45 -6.37 10.57
CA PHE A 540 -0.84 -5.14 10.07
C PHE A 540 0.27 -4.65 11.01
N PHE A 541 0.03 -4.64 12.32
CA PHE A 541 1.01 -4.21 13.32
C PHE A 541 2.23 -5.14 13.38
N ASP A 542 2.02 -6.45 13.22
CA ASP A 542 3.07 -7.44 13.07
C ASP A 542 3.97 -7.15 11.86
N TRP A 543 3.35 -6.80 10.73
CA TRP A 543 4.08 -6.38 9.53
C TRP A 543 4.82 -5.06 9.77
N LEU A 544 4.17 -4.06 10.37
CA LEU A 544 4.73 -2.75 10.67
C LEU A 544 5.98 -2.86 11.56
N ALA A 545 5.94 -3.72 12.57
CA ALA A 545 7.08 -3.98 13.45
C ALA A 545 8.31 -4.52 12.69
N ARG A 546 8.10 -5.23 11.57
CA ARG A 546 9.16 -5.77 10.71
C ARG A 546 9.60 -4.79 9.61
N SER A 547 8.76 -3.84 9.23
CA SER A 547 9.06 -2.88 8.15
C SER A 547 10.00 -1.75 8.59
N ARG A 548 10.32 -1.65 9.90
CA ARG A 548 11.26 -0.66 10.48
C ARG A 548 10.86 0.79 10.22
N GLN A 549 9.56 1.04 10.09
CA GLN A 549 9.05 2.39 9.92
C GLN A 549 9.13 3.16 11.24
N PRO A 550 9.66 4.40 11.25
CA PRO A 550 9.74 5.21 12.49
C PRO A 550 8.37 5.74 12.95
N GLY A 551 7.36 5.60 12.10
CA GLY A 551 5.98 6.03 12.27
C GLY A 551 5.28 5.92 10.92
N TYR A 552 3.96 6.06 10.90
CA TYR A 552 3.20 5.92 9.67
C TYR A 552 1.94 6.79 9.70
N SER A 553 1.21 6.77 8.60
CA SER A 553 -0.08 7.41 8.48
C SER A 553 -1.01 6.53 7.65
N VAL A 554 -2.23 6.37 8.11
CA VAL A 554 -3.25 5.67 7.34
C VAL A 554 -3.86 6.69 6.39
N THR A 555 -3.64 6.53 5.09
CA THR A 555 -4.12 7.45 4.05
C THR A 555 -5.54 7.13 3.61
N GLU A 556 -5.94 5.87 3.76
CA GLU A 556 -7.31 5.38 3.56
C GLU A 556 -7.60 4.29 4.60
N PHE A 557 -8.67 4.42 5.38
CA PHE A 557 -9.06 3.55 6.48
C PHE A 557 -10.46 2.98 6.22
N HIS A 558 -10.53 1.71 5.83
CA HIS A 558 -11.78 1.06 5.44
C HIS A 558 -11.92 -0.34 6.02
N PRO A 559 -12.51 -0.49 7.23
CA PRO A 559 -12.66 -1.81 7.88
C PRO A 559 -13.54 -2.80 7.11
N LEU A 560 -14.30 -2.32 6.12
CA LEU A 560 -15.27 -3.09 5.33
C LEU A 560 -16.37 -3.78 6.17
N ARG A 561 -16.59 -3.27 7.38
CA ARG A 561 -17.65 -3.66 8.32
C ARG A 561 -17.96 -2.50 9.27
N GLY A 562 -19.16 -2.51 9.85
CA GLY A 562 -19.51 -1.55 10.90
C GLY A 562 -18.81 -1.89 12.23
N LEU A 563 -18.37 -0.85 12.93
CA LEU A 563 -17.81 -0.92 14.30
C LEU A 563 -18.66 -0.08 15.24
N SER A 564 -18.84 -0.56 16.48
CA SER A 564 -19.35 0.29 17.57
C SER A 564 -18.33 1.38 17.94
N ALA A 565 -18.77 2.42 18.66
CA ALA A 565 -17.88 3.46 19.16
C ALA A 565 -16.75 2.90 20.05
N ALA A 566 -17.04 1.89 20.87
CA ALA A 566 -16.04 1.24 21.72
C ALA A 566 -14.98 0.49 20.90
N GLU A 567 -15.40 -0.27 19.89
CA GLU A 567 -14.47 -0.99 19.00
C GLU A 567 -13.63 -0.02 18.17
N LEU A 568 -14.25 0.99 17.54
CA LEU A 568 -13.55 1.97 16.73
C LEU A 568 -12.57 2.79 17.59
N GLY A 569 -12.96 3.16 18.81
CA GLY A 569 -12.09 3.84 19.77
C GLY A 569 -10.87 3.00 20.14
N ALA A 570 -11.05 1.70 20.35
CA ALA A 570 -9.93 0.79 20.59
C ALA A 570 -9.00 0.69 19.38
N VAL A 571 -9.54 0.61 18.16
CA VAL A 571 -8.76 0.59 16.91
C VAL A 571 -7.95 1.88 16.73
N PHE A 572 -8.56 3.05 16.95
CA PHE A 572 -7.85 4.34 16.89
C PHE A 572 -6.74 4.43 17.93
N GLU A 573 -7.01 4.00 19.17
CA GLU A 573 -5.99 3.97 20.22
C GLU A 573 -4.84 3.01 19.88
N GLU A 574 -5.14 1.86 19.28
CA GLU A 574 -4.12 0.88 18.89
C GLU A 574 -3.21 1.42 17.79
N HIS A 575 -3.77 2.03 16.74
CA HIS A 575 -2.99 2.71 15.71
C HIS A 575 -2.15 3.84 16.30
N ARG A 576 -2.71 4.65 17.21
CA ARG A 576 -2.00 5.74 17.90
C ARG A 576 -0.82 5.22 18.70
N ARG A 577 -0.98 4.12 19.46
CA ARG A 577 0.10 3.47 20.22
C ARG A 577 1.20 2.90 19.34
N HIS A 578 0.86 2.46 18.14
CA HIS A 578 1.82 1.97 17.15
C HIS A 578 2.45 3.07 16.28
N GLY A 579 2.19 4.34 16.59
CA GLY A 579 2.85 5.48 15.94
C GLY A 579 2.16 6.01 14.69
N ALA A 580 0.85 5.74 14.52
CA ALA A 580 0.05 6.46 13.53
C ALA A 580 -0.01 7.95 13.89
N ARG A 581 0.40 8.81 12.95
CA ARG A 581 0.32 10.27 13.08
C ARG A 581 -1.03 10.80 12.61
N THR A 582 -1.49 10.28 11.48
CA THR A 582 -2.80 10.62 10.91
C THR A 582 -3.54 9.37 10.47
N LEU A 583 -4.86 9.45 10.51
CA LEU A 583 -5.76 8.43 9.98
C LEU A 583 -6.83 9.14 9.13
N SER A 584 -6.92 8.74 7.86
CA SER A 584 -7.80 9.34 6.87
C SER A 584 -8.83 8.31 6.38
N PHE A 585 -10.07 8.76 6.23
CA PHE A 585 -11.20 8.02 5.66
C PHE A 585 -12.02 9.01 4.81
N PHE A 586 -12.85 8.50 3.90
CA PHE A 586 -13.63 9.36 3.02
C PHE A 586 -14.86 9.95 3.74
N LEU A 587 -15.08 11.25 3.59
CA LEU A 587 -16.34 11.93 3.90
C LEU A 587 -16.91 12.54 2.61
N HIS A 588 -18.00 11.97 2.11
CA HIS A 588 -18.65 12.41 0.88
C HIS A 588 -20.13 12.67 1.20
N PRO A 589 -20.45 13.78 1.88
CA PRO A 589 -21.81 14.07 2.28
C PRO A 589 -22.71 14.15 1.06
N VAL A 590 -23.72 13.29 1.01
CA VAL A 590 -24.75 13.27 -0.05
C VAL A 590 -26.11 13.67 0.51
N ALA A 591 -26.98 14.19 -0.36
CA ALA A 591 -28.34 14.51 0.04
C ALA A 591 -29.10 13.23 0.47
N PRO A 592 -30.07 13.31 1.38
CA PRO A 592 -30.88 12.16 1.75
C PRO A 592 -31.53 11.50 0.53
N GLY A 593 -31.31 10.20 0.36
CA GLY A 593 -31.82 9.42 -0.78
C GLY A 593 -30.86 9.27 -1.96
N GLU A 594 -29.70 9.94 -1.94
CA GLU A 594 -28.64 9.75 -2.93
C GLU A 594 -27.58 8.74 -2.43
N ALA A 595 -26.99 7.99 -3.36
CA ALA A 595 -25.87 7.12 -3.04
C ALA A 595 -24.55 7.90 -3.15
N PRO A 596 -23.61 7.74 -2.20
CA PRO A 596 -22.30 8.37 -2.32
C PRO A 596 -21.55 7.83 -3.53
N ALA A 597 -20.83 8.71 -4.22
CA ALA A 597 -19.96 8.34 -5.34
C ALA A 597 -18.90 7.31 -4.92
N ASN A 598 -18.42 7.40 -3.68
CA ASN A 598 -17.52 6.41 -3.08
C ASN A 598 -18.30 5.52 -2.09
N PRO A 599 -18.44 4.21 -2.35
CA PRO A 599 -19.22 3.31 -1.50
C PRO A 599 -18.60 3.07 -0.12
N PHE A 600 -17.34 3.47 0.10
CA PHE A 600 -16.63 3.35 1.36
C PHE A 600 -16.64 4.65 2.19
N ALA A 601 -17.33 5.69 1.72
CA ALA A 601 -17.42 6.96 2.44
C ALA A 601 -18.26 6.83 3.70
N PHE A 602 -17.71 7.35 4.81
CA PHE A 602 -18.40 7.45 6.08
C PHE A 602 -19.45 8.54 5.93
N ASP A 603 -20.69 8.12 5.78
CA ASP A 603 -21.83 9.00 5.55
C ASP A 603 -23.03 8.43 6.31
N PRO A 604 -23.83 9.26 7.01
CA PRO A 604 -24.98 8.79 7.78
C PRO A 604 -26.01 8.03 6.94
N ASN A 605 -26.03 8.21 5.62
CA ASN A 605 -26.96 7.59 4.68
C ASN A 605 -26.30 6.46 3.85
N ASN A 606 -25.06 6.05 4.17
CA ASN A 606 -24.36 4.99 3.44
C ASN A 606 -24.29 3.67 4.24
N PRO A 607 -25.24 2.73 4.06
CA PRO A 607 -25.21 1.46 4.78
C PRO A 607 -24.16 0.48 4.22
N ARG A 608 -23.54 0.77 3.07
CA ARG A 608 -22.59 -0.14 2.43
C ARG A 608 -21.37 -0.32 3.31
N PHE A 609 -20.99 -1.59 3.51
CA PHE A 609 -19.83 -1.96 4.32
C PHE A 609 -19.83 -1.39 5.75
N GLY A 610 -21.02 -1.02 6.28
CA GLY A 610 -21.18 -0.43 7.61
C GLY A 610 -20.67 1.01 7.76
N SER A 611 -20.60 1.76 6.66
CA SER A 611 -20.05 3.13 6.65
C SER A 611 -20.88 4.13 7.48
N ASP A 612 -22.20 3.96 7.54
CA ASP A 612 -23.13 4.69 8.39
C ASP A 612 -22.83 4.50 9.88
N ARG A 613 -22.57 3.25 10.30
CA ARG A 613 -22.19 2.91 11.67
C ARG A 613 -20.83 3.48 12.02
N LEU A 614 -19.87 3.44 11.09
CA LEU A 614 -18.55 4.03 11.27
C LEU A 614 -18.61 5.56 11.42
N TYR A 615 -19.47 6.22 10.63
CA TYR A 615 -19.76 7.64 10.80
C TYR A 615 -20.31 7.94 12.20
N ALA A 616 -21.39 7.25 12.61
CA ALA A 616 -22.02 7.44 13.92
C ALA A 616 -21.05 7.15 15.09
N ALA A 617 -20.25 6.09 14.99
CA ALA A 617 -19.21 5.75 15.96
C ALA A 617 -18.16 6.85 16.08
N THR A 618 -17.73 7.43 14.94
CA THR A 618 -16.80 8.56 14.94
C THR A 618 -17.40 9.79 15.63
N GLN A 619 -18.67 10.12 15.36
CA GLN A 619 -19.35 11.23 16.05
C GLN A 619 -19.41 11.00 17.57
N ALA A 620 -19.72 9.77 17.99
CA ALA A 620 -19.80 9.40 19.40
C ALA A 620 -18.45 9.47 20.12
N LEU A 621 -17.34 9.23 19.42
CA LEU A 621 -15.98 9.36 19.99
C LEU A 621 -15.52 10.82 20.13
N LEU A 622 -16.10 11.73 19.34
CA LEU A 622 -15.75 13.16 19.34
C LEU A 622 -16.59 14.01 20.29
N ARG A 623 -17.72 13.50 20.77
CA ARG A 623 -18.64 14.16 21.72
C ARG A 623 -18.48 13.59 23.11
#